data_AF-A0A5F8G279-F1
#
_entry.id   AF-A0A5F8G279-F1
#
_cell.length_a   1.000
_cell.length_b   1.000
_cell.length_c   1.000
_cell.angle_alpha   90.00
_cell.angle_beta   90.00
_cell.angle_gamma   90.00
#
_symmetry.space_group_name_H-M   'P 1'
#
loop_
_entity.id
_entity.type
_entity.pdbx_description
1 polymer ?
#
loop_
_entity_poly.entity_id
_entity_poly.type
_entity_poly.pdbx_seq_one_letter_code
_entity_poly.pdbx_strand_id
1 'polypeptide(L)'
;KLKDTRDTETVLLREKHIGPSCALFFREDPLKMVRARGQYMFDEGGRRYLDQPDVIKAAGKQLELLSTSSRVLHDSTVEYAKRLAQTLPEKLSVCYFTNSGSEANDLALSLARHYRGHQDVVTLDHAYHGHVSSLLDISPYTFRKGKDVWKEFVHVAPAPDTYRGKYRDDHPDPASAYADHVRQIIEEAHKGGRKIAAFIAESMQSWGVKSFHGPATSPKRQHMWGGGLIADEVQVGFGRIGEHFWGFQLYGEDFVPDIVTMGKPMGNGHPLACVVTTRDIAEAFRASGMESGGNPVSCEDLRGNATRVGNYLIELLNQQKAKHSLIGDIRDVGLFIGIDLVKDHQQRTPATAEAQHVVYKMKERRVLLSADGPHRNILKLKPPMCFPKEDAHFMVQELDGVLTTLEEAPGPRTEKLNGPSSDRTRQTTGEIFIVHGWAEPNGNPTQTNLLILCHPN
;
A
#
# COMPACT_ATOMS: atom_id res chain seq x y z
N LYS A 1 7.21 33.30 -10.09
CA LYS A 1 6.04 33.08 -10.98
C LYS A 1 4.82 32.93 -10.10
N LEU A 2 3.87 33.87 -10.18
CA LEU A 2 2.64 33.84 -9.40
C LEU A 2 1.89 32.53 -9.70
N LYS A 3 1.64 31.70 -8.67
CA LYS A 3 0.70 30.57 -8.78
C LYS A 3 -0.67 31.14 -9.18
N ASP A 4 -1.30 30.53 -10.17
CA ASP A 4 -2.61 30.95 -10.70
C ASP A 4 -3.61 31.08 -9.53
N THR A 5 -4.33 32.20 -9.46
CA THR A 5 -5.23 32.53 -8.34
C THR A 5 -6.32 31.48 -8.14
N ARG A 6 -6.67 30.73 -9.19
CA ARG A 6 -7.63 29.62 -9.16
C ARG A 6 -7.12 28.38 -8.42
N ASP A 7 -5.81 28.17 -8.34
CA ASP A 7 -5.25 27.05 -7.58
C ASP A 7 -5.26 27.35 -6.09
N THR A 8 -4.99 28.61 -5.72
CA THR A 8 -5.07 29.09 -4.34
C THR A 8 -6.49 28.96 -3.78
N GLU A 9 -7.51 29.33 -4.55
CA GLU A 9 -8.92 29.16 -4.14
C GLU A 9 -9.29 27.68 -3.95
N THR A 10 -8.87 26.81 -4.87
CA THR A 10 -9.12 25.36 -4.78
C THR A 10 -8.50 24.76 -3.51
N VAL A 11 -7.27 25.17 -3.17
CA VAL A 11 -6.59 24.72 -1.94
C VAL A 11 -7.33 25.20 -0.69
N LEU A 12 -7.74 26.48 -0.65
CA LEU A 12 -8.49 27.02 0.49
C LEU A 12 -9.84 26.32 0.69
N LEU A 13 -10.58 26.09 -0.39
CA LEU A 13 -11.84 25.34 -0.34
C LEU A 13 -11.62 23.90 0.14
N ARG A 14 -10.55 23.26 -0.32
CA ARG A 14 -10.17 21.92 0.12
C ARG A 14 -9.84 21.88 1.62
N GLU A 15 -9.06 22.83 2.12
CA GLU A 15 -8.72 22.92 3.55
C GLU A 15 -9.95 23.19 4.41
N LYS A 16 -10.94 23.94 3.88
CA LYS A 16 -12.19 24.23 4.57
C LYS A 16 -13.17 23.05 4.57
N HIS A 17 -13.27 22.32 3.46
CA HIS A 17 -14.38 21.39 3.21
C HIS A 17 -14.00 19.91 3.18
N ILE A 18 -12.72 19.55 3.13
CA ILE A 18 -12.29 18.15 3.12
C ILE A 18 -11.50 17.83 4.39
N GLY A 19 -11.82 16.68 4.99
CA GLY A 19 -11.19 16.19 6.21
C GLY A 19 -9.64 16.24 6.14
N PRO A 20 -8.95 16.75 7.18
CA PRO A 20 -7.49 16.89 7.18
C PRO A 20 -6.72 15.57 7.02
N SER A 21 -7.34 14.43 7.32
CA SER A 21 -6.77 13.09 7.11
C SER A 21 -6.60 12.73 5.63
N CYS A 22 -7.37 13.36 4.73
CA CYS A 22 -7.24 13.21 3.29
C CYS A 22 -6.11 14.13 2.79
N ALA A 23 -4.86 13.82 3.10
CA ALA A 23 -3.71 14.66 2.77
C ALA A 23 -3.38 14.70 1.26
N LEU A 24 -2.84 15.82 0.79
CA LEU A 24 -2.23 15.92 -0.53
C LEU A 24 -0.83 15.29 -0.54
N PHE A 25 -0.48 14.59 -1.62
CA PHE A 25 0.87 14.05 -1.80
C PHE A 25 1.94 15.14 -1.82
N PHE A 26 1.65 16.30 -2.44
CA PHE A 26 2.53 17.46 -2.49
C PHE A 26 1.80 18.66 -1.89
N ARG A 27 1.91 18.86 -0.57
CA ARG A 27 1.18 19.92 0.13
C ARG A 27 1.68 21.33 -0.22
N GLU A 28 2.99 21.53 -0.18
CA GLU A 28 3.64 22.83 -0.46
C GLU A 28 3.49 23.23 -1.93
N ASP A 29 3.45 22.23 -2.81
CA ASP A 29 3.27 22.44 -4.24
C ASP A 29 2.23 21.49 -4.83
N PRO A 30 0.92 21.76 -4.63
CA PRO A 30 -0.14 20.89 -5.11
C PRO A 30 -0.10 20.69 -6.62
N LEU A 31 -0.36 19.46 -7.06
CA LEU A 31 -0.56 19.13 -8.47
C LEU A 31 -2.06 19.06 -8.76
N LYS A 32 -2.53 19.87 -9.70
CA LYS A 32 -3.92 19.86 -10.15
C LYS A 32 -4.03 19.17 -11.51
N MET A 33 -4.25 17.86 -11.46
CA MET A 33 -4.43 17.06 -12.67
C MET A 33 -5.84 17.26 -13.23
N VAL A 34 -5.94 17.50 -14.53
CA VAL A 34 -7.21 17.76 -15.24
C VAL A 34 -7.51 16.74 -16.33
N ARG A 35 -6.51 15.95 -16.75
CA ARG A 35 -6.66 14.94 -17.80
C ARG A 35 -5.62 13.84 -17.63
N ALA A 36 -5.92 12.64 -18.10
CA ALA A 36 -4.97 11.54 -18.20
C ALA A 36 -5.20 10.70 -19.46
N ARG A 37 -4.15 10.01 -19.92
CA ARG A 37 -4.18 9.08 -21.07
C ARG A 37 -2.96 8.16 -21.04
N GLY A 38 -3.18 6.85 -21.19
CA GLY A 38 -2.10 5.87 -21.45
C GLY A 38 -1.25 5.53 -20.24
N GLN A 39 -0.19 6.28 -19.97
CA GLN A 39 0.55 6.20 -18.73
C GLN A 39 0.83 7.60 -18.19
N TYR A 40 0.17 8.63 -18.75
CA TYR A 40 0.46 10.02 -18.46
C TYR A 40 -0.76 10.74 -17.86
N MET A 41 -0.50 11.62 -16.88
CA MET A 41 -1.40 12.66 -16.40
C MET A 41 -0.98 14.03 -16.93
N PHE A 42 -1.93 14.96 -17.01
CA PHE A 42 -1.74 16.31 -17.49
C PHE A 42 -2.36 17.30 -16.51
N ASP A 43 -1.58 18.30 -16.11
CA ASP A 43 -2.05 19.37 -15.23
C ASP A 43 -2.80 20.48 -16.00
N GLU A 44 -3.30 21.46 -15.27
CA GLU A 44 -4.04 22.61 -15.81
C GLU A 44 -3.25 23.43 -16.85
N GLY A 45 -1.92 23.41 -16.76
CA GLY A 45 -1.02 24.03 -17.74
C GLY A 45 -0.66 23.13 -18.93
N GLY A 46 -1.26 21.94 -19.02
CA GLY A 46 -0.98 20.95 -20.05
C GLY A 46 0.35 20.22 -19.89
N ARG A 47 1.05 20.38 -18.75
CA ARG A 47 2.33 19.72 -18.51
C ARG A 47 2.09 18.24 -18.25
N ARG A 48 2.88 17.40 -18.91
CA ARG A 48 2.78 15.94 -18.86
C ARG A 48 3.57 15.38 -17.66
N TYR A 49 2.95 14.47 -16.92
CA TYR A 49 3.54 13.67 -15.85
C TYR A 49 3.26 12.19 -16.14
N LEU A 50 4.16 11.30 -15.76
CA LEU A 50 4.05 9.86 -15.99
C LEU A 50 3.37 9.18 -14.78
N ASP A 51 2.07 8.81 -14.86
CA ASP A 51 1.30 7.94 -13.92
C ASP A 51 -0.24 7.77 -14.21
N GLN A 52 -0.74 7.14 -15.30
CA GLN A 52 -2.14 6.54 -15.33
C GLN A 52 -2.56 5.76 -16.61
N PRO A 53 -3.27 4.60 -16.52
CA PRO A 53 -3.87 3.86 -17.67
C PRO A 53 -5.33 4.17 -18.06
N ASP A 54 -5.70 3.87 -19.32
CA ASP A 54 -6.97 4.19 -20.00
C ASP A 54 -7.98 3.00 -20.01
N VAL A 55 -9.17 3.21 -19.43
CA VAL A 55 -10.27 2.21 -19.33
C VAL A 55 -11.65 2.78 -19.68
N ILE A 56 -11.70 3.97 -20.29
CA ILE A 56 -12.91 4.81 -20.37
C ILE A 56 -14.02 4.16 -21.22
N LYS A 57 -13.67 3.47 -22.30
CA LYS A 57 -14.64 3.00 -23.31
C LYS A 57 -15.61 1.94 -22.81
N ALA A 58 -15.15 1.02 -21.97
CA ALA A 58 -15.98 -0.08 -21.49
C ALA A 58 -16.88 0.36 -20.32
N ALA A 59 -16.36 1.22 -19.42
CA ALA A 59 -17.16 1.82 -18.36
C ALA A 59 -18.32 2.65 -18.93
N GLY A 60 -18.08 3.48 -19.95
CA GLY A 60 -19.12 4.28 -20.59
C GLY A 60 -20.26 3.43 -21.16
N LYS A 61 -19.93 2.36 -21.90
CA LYS A 61 -20.93 1.44 -22.48
C LYS A 61 -21.81 0.77 -21.44
N GLN A 62 -21.25 0.32 -20.31
CA GLN A 62 -22.06 -0.36 -19.28
C GLN A 62 -22.96 0.63 -18.53
N LEU A 63 -22.47 1.85 -18.26
CA LEU A 63 -23.26 2.90 -17.61
C LEU A 63 -24.49 3.32 -18.44
N GLU A 64 -24.41 3.26 -19.76
CA GLU A 64 -25.56 3.51 -20.67
C GLU A 64 -26.61 2.40 -20.62
N LEU A 65 -26.23 1.16 -20.28
CA LEU A 65 -27.13 0.00 -20.25
C LEU A 65 -27.80 -0.18 -18.89
N LEU A 66 -26.99 -0.31 -17.83
CA LEU A 66 -27.48 -0.61 -16.49
C LEU A 66 -26.40 -0.34 -15.42
N SER A 67 -26.79 0.40 -14.38
CA SER A 67 -25.96 0.71 -13.19
C SER A 67 -26.74 0.43 -11.90
N THR A 68 -27.22 -0.80 -11.71
CA THR A 68 -27.97 -1.23 -10.52
C THR A 68 -27.25 -2.36 -9.77
N SER A 69 -27.65 -2.62 -8.51
CA SER A 69 -27.03 -3.63 -7.64
C SER A 69 -27.23 -5.07 -8.14
N SER A 70 -26.39 -6.00 -7.67
CA SER A 70 -26.40 -7.43 -8.02
C SER A 70 -27.64 -8.22 -7.55
N ARG A 71 -28.59 -7.57 -6.87
CA ARG A 71 -29.90 -8.18 -6.54
C ARG A 71 -30.71 -8.52 -7.80
N VAL A 72 -30.35 -7.94 -8.94
CA VAL A 72 -30.81 -8.34 -10.26
C VAL A 72 -29.70 -9.19 -10.89
N LEU A 73 -30.05 -10.40 -11.34
CA LEU A 73 -29.13 -11.30 -12.02
C LEU A 73 -28.57 -10.62 -13.28
N HIS A 74 -27.24 -10.52 -13.37
CA HIS A 74 -26.56 -9.90 -14.50
C HIS A 74 -25.40 -10.78 -14.98
N ASP A 75 -25.43 -11.15 -16.26
CA ASP A 75 -24.49 -12.10 -16.87
C ASP A 75 -23.03 -11.67 -16.67
N SER A 76 -22.74 -10.37 -16.74
CA SER A 76 -21.37 -9.88 -16.65
C SER A 76 -20.75 -10.09 -15.27
N THR A 77 -21.53 -10.14 -14.20
CA THR A 77 -21.03 -10.45 -12.85
C THR A 77 -20.66 -11.92 -12.74
N VAL A 78 -21.49 -12.81 -13.30
CA VAL A 78 -21.25 -14.26 -13.32
C VAL A 78 -20.05 -14.60 -14.20
N GLU A 79 -19.97 -14.02 -15.40
CA GLU A 79 -18.86 -14.25 -16.32
C GLU A 79 -17.55 -13.68 -15.76
N TYR A 80 -17.59 -12.53 -15.09
CA TYR A 80 -16.40 -11.99 -14.44
C TYR A 80 -15.93 -12.85 -13.27
N ALA A 81 -16.84 -13.33 -12.41
CA ALA A 81 -16.51 -14.26 -11.34
C ALA A 81 -15.89 -15.56 -11.88
N LYS A 82 -16.44 -16.11 -12.96
CA LYS A 82 -15.92 -17.30 -13.65
C LYS A 82 -14.50 -17.05 -14.18
N ARG A 83 -14.28 -15.96 -14.92
CA ARG A 83 -12.95 -15.60 -15.44
C ARG A 83 -11.94 -15.36 -14.34
N LEU A 84 -12.36 -14.75 -13.24
CA LEU A 84 -11.51 -14.50 -12.07
C LEU A 84 -11.09 -15.82 -11.40
N ALA A 85 -12.05 -16.72 -11.15
CA ALA A 85 -11.77 -18.03 -10.55
C ALA A 85 -10.81 -18.87 -11.41
N GLN A 86 -10.87 -18.77 -12.74
CA GLN A 86 -9.93 -19.45 -13.65
C GLN A 86 -8.47 -18.99 -13.52
N THR A 87 -8.22 -17.84 -12.88
CA THR A 87 -6.84 -17.36 -12.61
C THR A 87 -6.30 -17.85 -11.28
N LEU A 88 -7.12 -18.50 -10.46
CA LEU A 88 -6.82 -18.94 -9.10
C LEU A 88 -6.73 -20.48 -9.04
N PRO A 89 -6.07 -21.03 -8.01
CA PRO A 89 -6.13 -22.46 -7.69
C PRO A 89 -7.57 -22.98 -7.55
N GLU A 90 -7.81 -24.23 -7.96
CA GLU A 90 -9.15 -24.81 -8.13
C GLU A 90 -10.08 -24.65 -6.91
N LYS A 91 -9.53 -24.77 -5.69
CA LYS A 91 -10.32 -24.64 -4.45
C LYS A 91 -10.90 -23.24 -4.22
N LEU A 92 -10.35 -22.20 -4.84
CA LEU A 92 -10.75 -20.80 -4.68
C LEU A 92 -11.76 -20.42 -5.77
N SER A 93 -13.03 -20.75 -5.52
CA SER A 93 -14.06 -20.73 -6.55
C SER A 93 -15.26 -19.80 -6.27
N VAL A 94 -15.33 -19.19 -5.08
CA VAL A 94 -16.50 -18.39 -4.67
C VAL A 94 -16.11 -16.93 -4.50
N CYS A 95 -16.72 -16.04 -5.29
CA CYS A 95 -16.43 -14.61 -5.33
C CYS A 95 -17.50 -13.81 -4.58
N TYR A 96 -17.07 -12.88 -3.73
CA TYR A 96 -17.88 -11.80 -3.16
C TYR A 96 -17.33 -10.48 -3.67
N PHE A 97 -18.13 -9.65 -4.32
CA PHE A 97 -17.68 -8.35 -4.81
C PHE A 97 -17.98 -7.21 -3.82
N THR A 98 -17.05 -6.27 -3.71
CA THR A 98 -17.11 -5.09 -2.83
C THR A 98 -16.61 -3.85 -3.59
N ASN A 99 -16.67 -2.67 -2.98
CA ASN A 99 -16.29 -1.41 -3.64
C ASN A 99 -14.82 -1.03 -3.38
N SER A 100 -14.18 -1.64 -2.38
CA SER A 100 -12.81 -1.29 -2.00
C SER A 100 -12.04 -2.47 -1.40
N GLY A 101 -10.71 -2.39 -1.46
CA GLY A 101 -9.84 -3.35 -0.77
C GLY A 101 -10.08 -3.39 0.75
N SER A 102 -10.46 -2.27 1.37
CA SER A 102 -10.85 -2.24 2.79
C SER A 102 -12.10 -3.09 3.03
N GLU A 103 -13.14 -2.94 2.20
CA GLU A 103 -14.36 -3.76 2.33
C GLU A 103 -14.06 -5.25 2.07
N ALA A 104 -13.18 -5.55 1.11
CA ALA A 104 -12.76 -6.92 0.84
C ALA A 104 -12.01 -7.54 2.03
N ASN A 105 -11.05 -6.84 2.63
CA ASN A 105 -10.32 -7.32 3.80
C ASN A 105 -11.21 -7.45 5.04
N ASP A 106 -12.16 -6.54 5.25
CA ASP A 106 -13.13 -6.65 6.35
C ASP A 106 -14.04 -7.87 6.19
N LEU A 107 -14.52 -8.13 4.97
CA LEU A 107 -15.28 -9.32 4.65
C LEU A 107 -14.44 -10.59 4.82
N ALA A 108 -13.17 -10.60 4.41
CA ALA A 108 -12.29 -11.74 4.61
C ALA A 108 -12.09 -12.09 6.09
N LEU A 109 -11.92 -11.09 6.96
CA LEU A 109 -11.89 -11.32 8.41
C LEU A 109 -13.21 -11.90 8.92
N SER A 110 -14.34 -11.39 8.44
CA SER A 110 -15.67 -11.87 8.82
C SER A 110 -15.89 -13.34 8.40
N LEU A 111 -15.50 -13.70 7.18
CA LEU A 111 -15.53 -15.08 6.67
C LEU A 111 -14.67 -16.01 7.54
N ALA A 112 -13.43 -15.64 7.82
CA ALA A 112 -12.51 -16.47 8.59
C ALA A 112 -12.98 -16.68 10.04
N ARG A 113 -13.48 -15.62 10.69
CA ARG A 113 -14.04 -15.69 12.05
C ARG A 113 -15.29 -16.55 12.10
N HIS A 114 -16.20 -16.36 11.15
CA HIS A 114 -17.46 -17.11 11.13
C HIS A 114 -17.24 -18.60 10.85
N TYR A 115 -16.35 -18.93 9.91
CA TYR A 115 -16.05 -20.33 9.55
C TYR A 115 -15.54 -21.16 10.74
N ARG A 116 -14.71 -20.56 11.61
CA ARG A 116 -14.07 -21.29 12.72
C ARG A 116 -14.68 -20.98 14.10
N GLY A 117 -15.52 -19.95 14.22
CA GLY A 117 -15.99 -19.44 15.51
C GLY A 117 -14.89 -18.80 16.38
N HIS A 118 -13.72 -18.52 15.79
CA HIS A 118 -12.56 -17.94 16.45
C HIS A 118 -12.51 -16.42 16.23
N GLN A 119 -11.78 -15.67 17.07
CA GLN A 119 -11.72 -14.20 16.98
C GLN A 119 -10.34 -13.65 16.63
N ASP A 120 -9.29 -14.35 17.06
CA ASP A 120 -7.93 -13.80 17.00
C ASP A 120 -7.36 -13.80 15.60
N VAL A 121 -6.55 -12.79 15.30
CA VAL A 121 -5.91 -12.60 14.01
C VAL A 121 -4.42 -12.39 14.22
N VAL A 122 -3.61 -13.11 13.45
CA VAL A 122 -2.18 -12.83 13.33
C VAL A 122 -1.98 -11.94 12.10
N THR A 123 -1.24 -10.86 12.24
CA THR A 123 -0.85 -9.95 11.15
C THR A 123 0.67 -9.72 11.17
N LEU A 124 1.23 -9.18 10.10
CA LEU A 124 2.64 -8.83 10.03
C LEU A 124 2.90 -7.41 10.54
N ASP A 125 4.07 -7.21 11.13
CA ASP A 125 4.53 -5.87 11.47
C ASP A 125 4.58 -4.99 10.21
N HIS A 126 4.35 -3.70 10.40
CA HIS A 126 4.22 -2.70 9.35
C HIS A 126 3.10 -2.96 8.32
N ALA A 127 2.28 -4.01 8.44
CA ALA A 127 1.23 -4.29 7.48
C ALA A 127 0.16 -3.18 7.41
N TYR A 128 -0.45 -3.06 6.23
CA TYR A 128 -1.58 -2.17 6.00
C TYR A 128 -2.67 -2.88 5.18
N HIS A 129 -3.82 -3.14 5.82
CA HIS A 129 -4.94 -3.84 5.19
C HIS A 129 -6.12 -2.93 4.87
N GLY A 130 -6.17 -1.70 5.40
CA GLY A 130 -7.23 -0.75 5.07
C GLY A 130 -7.46 0.29 6.16
N HIS A 131 -8.60 0.98 6.06
CA HIS A 131 -8.92 2.12 6.92
C HIS A 131 -10.26 2.00 7.65
N VAL A 132 -11.01 0.91 7.47
CA VAL A 132 -12.22 0.64 8.28
C VAL A 132 -11.81 0.11 9.65
N SER A 133 -12.67 0.28 10.66
CA SER A 133 -12.31 0.06 12.07
C SER A 133 -11.68 -1.31 12.36
N SER A 134 -12.24 -2.38 11.81
CA SER A 134 -11.72 -3.75 11.95
C SER A 134 -10.30 -3.93 11.40
N LEU A 135 -9.93 -3.15 10.38
CA LEU A 135 -8.64 -3.21 9.71
C LEU A 135 -7.62 -2.26 10.33
N LEU A 136 -8.07 -1.16 10.93
CA LEU A 136 -7.21 -0.31 11.75
C LEU A 136 -6.60 -1.11 12.89
N ASP A 137 -7.36 -2.02 13.51
CA ASP A 137 -6.89 -2.88 14.60
C ASP A 137 -5.78 -3.86 14.15
N ILE A 138 -5.78 -4.30 12.88
CA ILE A 138 -4.82 -5.29 12.34
C ILE A 138 -3.78 -4.70 11.37
N SER A 139 -3.65 -3.37 11.33
CA SER A 139 -2.70 -2.66 10.46
C SER A 139 -1.62 -1.92 11.28
N PRO A 140 -0.53 -2.58 11.72
CA PRO A 140 0.50 -1.97 12.57
C PRO A 140 1.14 -0.72 11.98
N TYR A 141 1.11 -0.55 10.66
CA TYR A 141 1.54 0.69 10.01
C TYR A 141 0.80 1.93 10.49
N THR A 142 -0.47 1.77 10.88
CA THR A 142 -1.39 2.84 11.26
C THR A 142 -1.52 2.96 12.78
N PHE A 143 -1.90 1.88 13.47
CA PHE A 143 -2.24 1.97 14.90
C PHE A 143 -1.03 2.26 15.80
N ARG A 144 0.19 1.89 15.40
CA ARG A 144 1.41 2.25 16.13
C ARG A 144 1.78 3.74 16.04
N LYS A 145 1.16 4.50 15.13
CA LYS A 145 1.32 5.96 15.00
C LYS A 145 0.24 6.73 15.78
N GLY A 146 -0.83 6.06 16.20
CA GLY A 146 -1.96 6.63 16.91
C GLY A 146 -1.89 6.43 18.43
N LYS A 147 -2.97 6.80 19.11
CA LYS A 147 -3.22 6.47 20.54
C LYS A 147 -4.05 5.19 20.68
N ASP A 148 -4.07 4.36 19.64
CA ASP A 148 -4.98 3.23 19.55
C ASP A 148 -4.62 2.16 20.59
N VAL A 149 -5.65 1.67 21.28
CA VAL A 149 -5.50 0.64 22.30
C VAL A 149 -5.30 -0.70 21.59
N TRP A 150 -4.16 -1.34 21.87
CA TRP A 150 -3.87 -2.70 21.45
C TRP A 150 -5.04 -3.63 21.78
N LYS A 151 -5.53 -4.34 20.77
CA LYS A 151 -6.61 -5.31 20.92
C LYS A 151 -6.01 -6.66 21.29
N GLU A 152 -6.52 -7.29 22.34
CA GLU A 152 -6.05 -8.61 22.79
C GLU A 152 -6.20 -9.71 21.73
N PHE A 153 -7.13 -9.54 20.77
CA PHE A 153 -7.34 -10.49 19.68
C PHE A 153 -6.39 -10.29 18.49
N VAL A 154 -5.48 -9.31 18.53
CA VAL A 154 -4.53 -9.03 17.46
C VAL A 154 -3.12 -9.39 17.89
N HIS A 155 -2.49 -10.27 17.12
CA HIS A 155 -1.11 -10.69 17.32
C HIS A 155 -0.25 -10.21 16.16
N VAL A 156 0.91 -9.62 16.45
CA VAL A 156 1.79 -9.05 15.42
C VAL A 156 3.07 -9.85 15.32
N ALA A 157 3.24 -10.57 14.21
CA ALA A 157 4.46 -11.27 13.87
C ALA A 157 5.48 -10.29 13.22
N PRO A 158 6.80 -10.48 13.44
CA PRO A 158 7.80 -9.64 12.80
C PRO A 158 7.71 -9.69 11.27
N ALA A 159 7.82 -8.53 10.61
CA ALA A 159 7.89 -8.47 9.15
C ALA A 159 9.15 -9.21 8.65
N PRO A 160 9.03 -10.09 7.63
CA PRO A 160 10.14 -10.89 7.11
C PRO A 160 11.07 -10.09 6.18
N ASP A 161 11.52 -8.93 6.64
CA ASP A 161 12.47 -8.07 5.93
C ASP A 161 13.92 -8.59 6.11
N THR A 162 14.48 -9.22 5.08
CA THR A 162 15.87 -9.73 5.13
C THR A 162 16.94 -8.64 4.98
N TYR A 163 16.56 -7.40 4.69
CA TYR A 163 17.50 -6.28 4.62
C TYR A 163 17.59 -5.52 5.94
N ARG A 164 16.46 -5.19 6.59
CA ARG A 164 16.47 -4.41 7.86
C ARG A 164 15.83 -5.11 9.05
N GLY A 165 15.11 -6.20 8.82
CA GLY A 165 14.35 -6.89 9.84
C GLY A 165 15.21 -7.64 10.85
N LYS A 166 14.52 -8.41 11.70
CA LYS A 166 15.08 -9.18 12.79
C LYS A 166 16.07 -10.26 12.33
N TYR A 167 15.80 -10.91 11.20
CA TYR A 167 16.67 -11.90 10.59
C TYR A 167 17.05 -11.42 9.19
N ARG A 168 18.33 -11.10 9.00
CA ARG A 168 18.83 -10.49 7.77
C ARG A 168 19.41 -11.54 6.82
N ASP A 169 20.00 -11.07 5.74
CA ASP A 169 20.73 -11.82 4.72
C ASP A 169 21.94 -12.63 5.24
N ASP A 170 22.45 -12.30 6.43
CA ASP A 170 23.50 -13.04 7.14
C ASP A 170 22.97 -14.23 7.98
N HIS A 171 21.65 -14.32 8.20
CA HIS A 171 21.05 -15.43 8.90
C HIS A 171 21.04 -16.68 8.00
N PRO A 172 21.35 -17.88 8.51
CA PRO A 172 21.45 -19.09 7.67
C PRO A 172 20.10 -19.55 7.08
N ASP A 173 19.00 -19.32 7.79
CA ASP A 173 17.63 -19.61 7.31
C ASP A 173 16.62 -18.59 7.89
N PRO A 174 16.59 -17.35 7.36
CA PRO A 174 15.69 -16.31 7.86
C PRO A 174 14.22 -16.69 7.65
N ALA A 175 13.93 -17.44 6.60
CA ALA A 175 12.59 -17.92 6.26
C ALA A 175 11.97 -18.74 7.40
N SER A 176 12.65 -19.81 7.83
CA SER A 176 12.16 -20.62 8.95
C SER A 176 12.10 -19.83 10.25
N ALA A 177 13.09 -18.97 10.50
CA ALA A 177 13.14 -18.16 11.73
C ALA A 177 11.93 -17.21 11.84
N TYR A 178 11.51 -16.55 10.76
CA TYR A 178 10.30 -15.74 10.75
C TYR A 178 9.02 -16.58 10.89
N ALA A 179 8.94 -17.72 10.21
CA ALA A 179 7.80 -18.62 10.33
C ALA A 179 7.64 -19.17 11.76
N ASP A 180 8.74 -19.38 12.47
CA ASP A 180 8.74 -19.83 13.85
C ASP A 180 8.19 -18.77 14.82
N HIS A 181 8.30 -17.46 14.53
CA HIS A 181 7.61 -16.42 15.31
C HIS A 181 6.09 -16.55 15.19
N VAL A 182 5.58 -16.77 13.98
CA VAL A 182 4.14 -16.99 13.75
C VAL A 182 3.68 -18.22 14.54
N ARG A 183 4.44 -19.33 14.46
CA ARG A 183 4.16 -20.54 15.23
C ARG A 183 4.14 -20.28 16.74
N GLN A 184 5.14 -19.58 17.27
CA GLN A 184 5.23 -19.25 18.70
C GLN A 184 4.04 -18.43 19.18
N ILE A 185 3.66 -17.39 18.43
CA ILE A 185 2.47 -16.57 18.70
C ILE A 185 1.21 -17.43 18.81
N ILE A 186 1.02 -18.35 17.87
CA ILE A 186 -0.16 -19.23 17.84
C ILE A 186 -0.13 -20.19 19.04
N GLU A 187 1.02 -20.78 19.35
CA GLU A 187 1.18 -21.66 20.51
C GLU A 187 0.91 -20.94 21.84
N GLU A 188 1.38 -19.69 21.97
CA GLU A 188 1.12 -18.84 23.13
C GLU A 188 -0.35 -18.48 23.26
N ALA A 189 -1.00 -18.08 22.16
CA ALA A 189 -2.44 -17.81 22.14
C ALA A 189 -3.24 -19.06 22.57
N HIS A 190 -2.88 -20.24 22.06
CA HIS A 190 -3.51 -21.50 22.44
C HIS A 190 -3.27 -21.88 23.90
N LYS A 191 -2.06 -21.67 24.44
CA LYS A 191 -1.76 -21.87 25.88
C LYS A 191 -2.61 -20.95 26.76
N GLY A 192 -2.89 -19.74 26.29
CA GLY A 192 -3.80 -18.79 26.93
C GLY A 192 -5.30 -19.08 26.72
N GLY A 193 -5.66 -20.21 26.10
CA GLY A 193 -7.06 -20.58 25.83
C GLY A 193 -7.71 -19.80 24.67
N ARG A 194 -6.95 -18.96 23.97
CA ARG A 194 -7.42 -18.22 22.79
C ARG A 194 -7.33 -19.09 21.54
N LYS A 195 -8.02 -18.69 20.48
CA LYS A 195 -8.09 -19.43 19.21
C LYS A 195 -7.94 -18.49 18.02
N ILE A 196 -7.11 -18.88 17.07
CA ILE A 196 -6.78 -18.10 15.88
C ILE A 196 -7.80 -18.36 14.78
N ALA A 197 -8.41 -17.29 14.27
CA ALA A 197 -9.29 -17.32 13.10
C ALA A 197 -8.50 -17.30 11.81
N ALA A 198 -7.53 -16.38 11.70
CA ALA A 198 -6.75 -16.16 10.49
C ALA A 198 -5.33 -15.69 10.73
N PHE A 199 -4.46 -16.00 9.78
CA PHE A 199 -3.25 -15.23 9.51
C PHE A 199 -3.47 -14.44 8.22
N ILE A 200 -3.32 -13.12 8.30
CA ILE A 200 -3.47 -12.21 7.15
C ILE A 200 -2.11 -11.59 6.82
N ALA A 201 -1.77 -11.59 5.53
CA ALA A 201 -0.57 -10.95 5.03
C ALA A 201 -0.78 -10.45 3.60
N GLU A 202 -0.24 -9.25 3.31
CA GLU A 202 0.00 -8.82 1.93
C GLU A 202 0.94 -9.82 1.28
N SER A 203 0.69 -10.30 0.05
CA SER A 203 1.63 -11.24 -0.59
C SER A 203 3.02 -10.60 -0.72
N MET A 204 3.10 -9.31 -1.04
CA MET A 204 4.27 -8.49 -0.75
C MET A 204 3.79 -7.17 -0.13
N GLN A 205 4.44 -6.74 0.95
CA GLN A 205 4.11 -5.47 1.60
C GLN A 205 4.40 -4.29 0.67
N SER A 206 3.67 -3.18 0.84
CA SER A 206 3.66 -2.04 -0.09
C SER A 206 5.04 -1.44 -0.45
N TRP A 207 6.08 -1.68 0.34
CA TRP A 207 7.46 -1.21 0.12
C TRP A 207 8.42 -2.30 -0.39
N GLY A 208 7.90 -3.43 -0.89
CA GLY A 208 8.68 -4.43 -1.63
C GLY A 208 9.16 -5.63 -0.82
N VAL A 209 8.75 -5.79 0.45
CA VAL A 209 9.08 -7.00 1.24
C VAL A 209 8.18 -8.15 0.84
N LYS A 210 8.77 -9.27 0.43
CA LYS A 210 8.05 -10.54 0.28
C LYS A 210 7.63 -11.04 1.66
N SER A 211 6.35 -11.31 1.85
CA SER A 211 5.81 -11.70 3.15
C SER A 211 6.06 -13.17 3.49
N PHE A 212 6.53 -13.95 2.53
CA PHE A 212 6.80 -15.37 2.71
C PHE A 212 8.12 -15.72 2.03
N HIS A 213 8.85 -16.67 2.60
CA HIS A 213 10.15 -17.09 2.10
C HIS A 213 10.35 -18.60 2.27
N GLY A 214 11.06 -19.23 1.33
CA GLY A 214 11.69 -20.53 1.53
C GLY A 214 10.77 -21.65 2.04
N PRO A 215 11.27 -22.58 2.88
CA PRO A 215 10.50 -23.74 3.36
C PRO A 215 9.19 -23.40 4.10
N ALA A 216 9.05 -22.16 4.59
CA ALA A 216 7.87 -21.64 5.28
C ALA A 216 6.59 -21.71 4.44
N THR A 217 6.71 -21.76 3.11
CA THR A 217 5.58 -21.82 2.17
C THR A 217 5.09 -23.24 1.93
N SER A 218 5.75 -24.27 2.48
CA SER A 218 5.28 -25.65 2.32
C SER A 218 3.87 -25.84 2.90
N PRO A 219 3.01 -26.66 2.28
CA PRO A 219 1.66 -26.94 2.79
C PRO A 219 1.67 -27.38 4.26
N LYS A 220 2.65 -28.19 4.65
CA LYS A 220 2.85 -28.62 6.03
C LYS A 220 2.99 -27.45 7.00
N ARG A 221 3.75 -26.40 6.63
CA ARG A 221 3.94 -25.22 7.47
C ARG A 221 2.76 -24.26 7.43
N GLN A 222 2.06 -24.14 6.30
CA GLN A 222 0.80 -23.38 6.22
C GLN A 222 -0.25 -23.93 7.20
N HIS A 223 -0.39 -25.26 7.28
CA HIS A 223 -1.30 -25.88 8.24
C HIS A 223 -0.93 -25.62 9.71
N MET A 224 0.36 -25.38 10.02
CA MET A 224 0.79 -25.01 11.38
C MET A 224 0.32 -23.61 11.80
N TRP A 225 -0.15 -22.78 10.86
CA TRP A 225 -0.66 -21.46 11.19
C TRP A 225 -2.05 -21.47 11.82
N GLY A 226 -2.68 -22.64 11.96
CA GLY A 226 -3.82 -22.92 12.85
C GLY A 226 -5.14 -22.20 12.54
N GLY A 227 -5.10 -21.14 11.73
CA GLY A 227 -6.23 -20.35 11.20
C GLY A 227 -6.21 -20.34 9.67
N GLY A 228 -7.27 -19.83 9.05
CA GLY A 228 -7.31 -19.68 7.59
C GLY A 228 -6.26 -18.68 7.10
N LEU A 229 -5.58 -18.97 6.00
CA LEU A 229 -4.64 -18.03 5.38
C LEU A 229 -5.39 -17.03 4.49
N ILE A 230 -5.27 -15.74 4.81
CA ILE A 230 -5.77 -14.64 3.99
C ILE A 230 -4.60 -14.00 3.25
N ALA A 231 -4.56 -14.15 1.93
CA ALA A 231 -3.61 -13.47 1.06
C ALA A 231 -4.20 -12.15 0.56
N ASP A 232 -3.63 -11.03 1.02
CA ASP A 232 -4.00 -9.71 0.55
C ASP A 232 -3.24 -9.38 -0.74
N GLU A 233 -3.96 -9.46 -1.86
CA GLU A 233 -3.50 -9.21 -3.23
C GLU A 233 -3.94 -7.82 -3.74
N VAL A 234 -4.47 -6.95 -2.87
CA VAL A 234 -5.04 -5.65 -3.26
C VAL A 234 -4.04 -4.78 -4.03
N GLN A 235 -2.74 -4.89 -3.74
CA GLN A 235 -1.69 -4.11 -4.42
C GLN A 235 -0.95 -4.89 -5.50
N VAL A 236 -0.76 -6.20 -5.30
CA VAL A 236 0.23 -7.01 -6.02
C VAL A 236 -0.37 -8.08 -6.93
N GLY A 237 -1.70 -8.20 -6.95
CA GLY A 237 -2.41 -9.07 -7.89
C GLY A 237 -2.45 -8.53 -9.32
N PHE A 238 -3.24 -9.20 -10.16
CA PHE A 238 -3.46 -8.83 -11.58
C PHE A 238 -2.19 -8.72 -12.42
N GLY A 239 -1.23 -9.62 -12.19
CA GLY A 239 -0.01 -9.72 -12.99
C GLY A 239 1.05 -8.68 -12.66
N ARG A 240 0.86 -7.84 -11.64
CA ARG A 240 1.79 -6.79 -11.21
C ARG A 240 3.23 -7.29 -11.02
N ILE A 241 3.35 -8.48 -10.46
CA ILE A 241 4.62 -9.17 -10.21
C ILE A 241 5.22 -9.84 -11.46
N GLY A 242 4.57 -9.76 -12.63
CA GLY A 242 5.07 -10.29 -13.89
C GLY A 242 4.78 -11.78 -14.09
N GLU A 243 5.68 -12.65 -13.63
CA GLU A 243 5.69 -14.08 -13.98
C GLU A 243 4.38 -14.81 -13.64
N HIS A 244 3.69 -14.36 -12.59
CA HIS A 244 2.42 -14.92 -12.17
C HIS A 244 1.30 -13.89 -12.16
N PHE A 245 0.05 -14.36 -12.08
CA PHE A 245 -1.12 -13.48 -12.01
C PHE A 245 -1.33 -12.93 -10.59
N TRP A 246 -1.00 -13.73 -9.56
CA TRP A 246 -1.16 -13.39 -8.15
C TRP A 246 0.18 -13.45 -7.42
N GLY A 247 0.43 -12.48 -6.52
CA GLY A 247 1.63 -12.37 -5.71
C GLY A 247 1.98 -13.65 -4.95
N PHE A 248 0.98 -14.33 -4.38
CA PHE A 248 1.17 -15.54 -3.59
C PHE A 248 1.74 -16.71 -4.42
N GLN A 249 1.60 -16.69 -5.75
CA GLN A 249 2.12 -17.74 -6.63
C GLN A 249 3.65 -17.76 -6.69
N LEU A 250 4.33 -16.66 -6.31
CA LEU A 250 5.79 -16.62 -6.13
C LEU A 250 6.30 -17.60 -5.08
N TYR A 251 5.42 -18.11 -4.22
CA TYR A 251 5.75 -18.95 -3.08
C TYR A 251 5.63 -20.45 -3.37
N GLY A 252 5.28 -20.81 -4.61
CA GLY A 252 5.14 -22.17 -5.10
C GLY A 252 3.69 -22.52 -5.46
N GLU A 253 3.51 -23.47 -6.37
CA GLU A 253 2.18 -23.91 -6.83
C GLU A 253 1.34 -24.53 -5.69
N ASP A 254 2.02 -25.15 -4.72
CA ASP A 254 1.40 -25.72 -3.53
C ASP A 254 1.07 -24.66 -2.44
N PHE A 255 1.44 -23.40 -2.65
CA PHE A 255 1.08 -22.31 -1.75
C PHE A 255 -0.31 -21.77 -2.09
N VAL A 256 -1.33 -22.30 -1.40
CA VAL A 256 -2.72 -22.00 -1.71
C VAL A 256 -3.43 -21.38 -0.51
N PRO A 257 -3.72 -20.06 -0.51
CA PRO A 257 -4.48 -19.42 0.56
C PRO A 257 -5.92 -19.95 0.62
N ASP A 258 -6.58 -19.70 1.76
CA ASP A 258 -7.99 -20.06 1.95
C ASP A 258 -8.92 -18.93 1.50
N ILE A 259 -8.45 -17.68 1.62
CA ILE A 259 -9.14 -16.47 1.21
C ILE A 259 -8.14 -15.56 0.49
N VAL A 260 -8.53 -14.99 -0.64
CA VAL A 260 -7.75 -13.98 -1.39
C VAL A 260 -8.57 -12.71 -1.48
N THR A 261 -7.97 -11.57 -1.14
CA THR A 261 -8.61 -10.26 -1.29
C THR A 261 -7.94 -9.46 -2.38
N MET A 262 -8.73 -8.72 -3.14
CA MET A 262 -8.26 -7.95 -4.29
C MET A 262 -9.09 -6.68 -4.45
N GLY A 263 -8.52 -5.65 -5.06
CA GLY A 263 -9.13 -4.33 -5.18
C GLY A 263 -8.42 -3.50 -6.22
N LYS A 264 -8.17 -2.21 -5.93
CA LYS A 264 -7.29 -1.26 -6.65
C LYS A 264 -7.04 -1.57 -8.15
N PRO A 265 -6.12 -2.47 -8.58
CA PRO A 265 -5.96 -2.79 -10.00
C PRO A 265 -7.24 -3.31 -10.70
N MET A 266 -8.09 -4.04 -9.98
CA MET A 266 -9.26 -4.77 -10.49
C MET A 266 -10.21 -3.88 -11.31
N GLY A 267 -10.52 -2.69 -10.80
CA GLY A 267 -11.39 -1.73 -11.46
C GLY A 267 -10.65 -0.65 -12.25
N ASN A 268 -9.32 -0.73 -12.35
CA ASN A 268 -8.46 0.32 -12.90
C ASN A 268 -8.80 1.74 -12.39
N GLY A 269 -9.01 1.85 -11.06
CA GLY A 269 -9.42 3.09 -10.41
C GLY A 269 -10.93 3.26 -10.22
N HIS A 270 -11.77 2.46 -10.90
CA HIS A 270 -13.18 2.32 -10.51
C HIS A 270 -13.28 1.59 -9.16
N PRO A 271 -14.20 2.00 -8.26
CA PRO A 271 -14.46 1.29 -7.00
C PRO A 271 -14.94 -0.13 -7.25
N LEU A 272 -14.01 -1.08 -7.27
CA LEU A 272 -14.26 -2.49 -7.45
C LEU A 272 -13.20 -3.29 -6.71
N ALA A 273 -13.66 -4.27 -5.95
CA ALA A 273 -12.86 -5.19 -5.19
C ALA A 273 -13.59 -6.52 -5.07
N CYS A 274 -12.87 -7.55 -4.63
CA CYS A 274 -13.41 -8.88 -4.48
C CYS A 274 -12.71 -9.64 -3.36
N VAL A 275 -13.45 -10.57 -2.76
CA VAL A 275 -12.94 -11.64 -1.93
C VAL A 275 -13.22 -12.95 -2.64
N VAL A 276 -12.19 -13.76 -2.87
CA VAL A 276 -12.35 -15.12 -3.39
C VAL A 276 -12.00 -16.10 -2.28
N THR A 277 -12.86 -17.08 -2.05
CA THR A 277 -12.68 -18.09 -1.00
C THR A 277 -13.13 -19.47 -1.47
N THR A 278 -12.92 -20.46 -0.62
CA THR A 278 -13.41 -21.83 -0.82
C THR A 278 -14.93 -21.92 -0.62
N ARG A 279 -15.53 -22.95 -1.22
CA ARG A 279 -16.96 -23.24 -1.05
C ARG A 279 -17.33 -23.50 0.41
N ASP A 280 -16.51 -24.25 1.14
CA ASP A 280 -16.77 -24.57 2.55
C ASP A 280 -16.85 -23.32 3.44
N ILE A 281 -15.93 -22.37 3.23
CA ILE A 281 -15.93 -21.09 3.97
C ILE A 281 -17.17 -20.26 3.60
N ALA A 282 -17.50 -20.19 2.31
CA ALA A 282 -18.66 -19.46 1.83
C ALA A 282 -19.98 -20.05 2.36
N GLU A 283 -20.11 -21.38 2.42
CA GLU A 283 -21.30 -22.08 2.89
C GLU A 283 -21.51 -21.90 4.40
N ALA A 284 -20.44 -21.91 5.20
CA ALA A 284 -20.53 -21.59 6.61
C ALA A 284 -21.07 -20.16 6.84
N PHE A 285 -20.72 -19.22 5.97
CA PHE A 285 -21.14 -17.82 6.07
C PHE A 285 -22.57 -17.54 5.55
N ARG A 286 -23.27 -18.54 4.98
CA ARG A 286 -24.56 -18.36 4.29
C ARG A 286 -25.66 -17.69 5.14
N ALA A 287 -25.61 -17.82 6.46
CA ALA A 287 -26.62 -17.28 7.37
C ALA A 287 -26.51 -15.75 7.63
N SER A 288 -25.45 -15.08 7.17
CA SER A 288 -25.15 -13.69 7.54
C SER A 288 -25.74 -12.62 6.59
N GLY A 289 -26.39 -13.00 5.48
CA GLY A 289 -27.11 -12.09 4.59
C GLY A 289 -26.28 -10.91 4.09
N MET A 290 -25.46 -11.11 3.05
CA MET A 290 -24.58 -10.08 2.49
C MET A 290 -25.03 -9.59 1.11
N GLU A 291 -25.05 -8.28 0.88
CA GLU A 291 -25.18 -7.68 -0.45
C GLU A 291 -23.78 -7.47 -1.05
N SER A 292 -23.51 -7.97 -2.27
CA SER A 292 -22.23 -7.76 -2.97
C SER A 292 -22.43 -6.87 -4.20
N GLY A 293 -21.53 -5.93 -4.46
CA GLY A 293 -21.62 -4.99 -5.59
C GLY A 293 -20.53 -5.26 -6.62
N GLY A 294 -20.83 -5.30 -7.92
CA GLY A 294 -19.82 -5.52 -8.96
C GLY A 294 -20.24 -4.99 -10.33
N ASN A 295 -19.32 -4.33 -11.03
CA ASN A 295 -19.48 -3.88 -12.42
C ASN A 295 -18.17 -4.15 -13.18
N PRO A 296 -18.18 -4.96 -14.25
CA PRO A 296 -16.94 -5.42 -14.87
C PRO A 296 -16.40 -4.48 -15.95
N VAL A 297 -15.09 -4.26 -15.93
CA VAL A 297 -14.33 -3.80 -17.09
C VAL A 297 -13.04 -4.61 -17.21
N SER A 298 -12.73 -5.09 -18.43
CA SER A 298 -11.57 -5.95 -18.72
C SER A 298 -10.53 -5.20 -19.56
N CYS A 299 -9.23 -5.50 -19.35
CA CYS A 299 -8.11 -4.95 -20.13
C CYS A 299 -7.18 -6.04 -20.72
N GLU A 300 -6.36 -5.61 -21.69
CA GLU A 300 -5.46 -6.34 -22.61
C GLU A 300 -4.27 -7.06 -21.93
N ASP A 301 -3.32 -7.63 -22.71
CA ASP A 301 -2.13 -8.36 -22.21
C ASP A 301 -1.10 -7.44 -21.53
N LEU A 302 -1.38 -7.14 -20.27
CA LEU A 302 -0.56 -6.29 -19.40
C LEU A 302 0.48 -7.07 -18.60
N ARG A 303 0.26 -8.37 -18.37
CA ARG A 303 1.15 -9.22 -17.55
C ARG A 303 2.50 -9.42 -18.23
N GLY A 304 2.51 -9.79 -19.52
CA GLY A 304 3.76 -9.98 -20.25
C GLY A 304 4.63 -8.72 -20.29
N ASN A 305 4.00 -7.53 -20.32
CA ASN A 305 4.73 -6.27 -20.24
C ASN A 305 5.38 -6.07 -18.87
N ALA A 306 4.68 -6.38 -17.77
CA ALA A 306 5.23 -6.25 -16.43
C ALA A 306 6.47 -7.12 -16.20
N THR A 307 6.51 -8.33 -16.76
CA THR A 307 7.74 -9.16 -16.73
C THR A 307 8.87 -8.49 -17.53
N ARG A 308 8.63 -8.15 -18.81
CA ARG A 308 9.69 -7.66 -19.71
C ARG A 308 10.24 -6.30 -19.29
N VAL A 309 9.37 -5.37 -18.91
CA VAL A 309 9.75 -4.01 -18.51
C VAL A 309 10.20 -3.98 -17.06
N GLY A 310 9.61 -4.79 -16.19
CA GLY A 310 10.09 -4.99 -14.82
C GLY A 310 11.53 -5.44 -14.79
N ASN A 311 11.88 -6.53 -15.49
CA ASN A 311 13.26 -7.04 -15.55
C ASN A 311 14.23 -5.99 -16.10
N TYR A 312 13.86 -5.29 -17.17
CA TYR A 312 14.68 -4.21 -17.73
C TYR A 312 14.88 -3.06 -16.73
N LEU A 313 13.83 -2.66 -16.01
CA LEU A 313 13.92 -1.61 -14.99
C LEU A 313 14.80 -2.04 -13.81
N ILE A 314 14.70 -3.29 -13.37
CA ILE A 314 15.52 -3.87 -12.30
C ILE A 314 17.00 -3.88 -12.70
N GLU A 315 17.32 -4.25 -13.95
CA GLU A 315 18.70 -4.19 -14.48
C GLU A 315 19.27 -2.78 -14.41
N LEU A 316 18.51 -1.78 -14.87
CA LEU A 316 18.92 -0.37 -14.82
C LEU A 316 19.11 0.13 -13.38
N LEU A 317 18.21 -0.23 -12.46
CA LEU A 317 18.33 0.16 -11.06
C LEU A 317 19.54 -0.49 -10.37
N ASN A 318 19.86 -1.74 -10.70
CA ASN A 318 21.06 -2.39 -10.18
C ASN A 318 22.34 -1.70 -10.65
N GLN A 319 22.37 -1.15 -11.89
CA GLN A 319 23.46 -0.29 -12.34
C GLN A 319 23.54 1.00 -11.50
N GLN A 320 22.40 1.60 -11.15
CA GLN A 320 22.37 2.76 -10.24
C GLN A 320 22.85 2.41 -8.84
N LYS A 321 22.50 1.22 -8.30
CA LYS A 321 22.98 0.76 -6.99
C LYS A 321 24.50 0.65 -6.95
N ALA A 322 25.13 0.22 -8.04
CA ALA A 322 26.59 0.17 -8.13
C ALA A 322 27.24 1.56 -8.19
N LYS A 323 26.51 2.57 -8.67
CA LYS A 323 26.99 3.96 -8.84
C LYS A 323 26.75 4.82 -7.59
N HIS A 324 25.61 4.66 -6.93
CA HIS A 324 25.14 5.55 -5.86
C HIS A 324 25.17 4.87 -4.50
N SER A 325 26.01 5.40 -3.62
CA SER A 325 26.16 4.95 -2.24
C SER A 325 24.88 5.04 -1.42
N LEU A 326 23.97 5.95 -1.78
CA LEU A 326 22.67 6.09 -1.12
C LEU A 326 21.75 4.88 -1.35
N ILE A 327 21.93 4.10 -2.41
CA ILE A 327 21.08 2.94 -2.67
C ILE A 327 21.62 1.75 -1.86
N GLY A 328 20.95 1.45 -0.75
CA GLY A 328 21.28 0.31 0.10
C GLY A 328 20.78 -1.00 -0.47
N ASP A 329 19.53 -1.01 -0.92
CA ASP A 329 18.91 -2.20 -1.48
C ASP A 329 17.88 -1.92 -2.58
N ILE A 330 17.67 -2.91 -3.44
CA ILE A 330 16.60 -2.92 -4.44
C ILE A 330 15.75 -4.14 -4.12
N ARG A 331 14.48 -3.87 -3.79
CA ARG A 331 13.48 -4.87 -3.43
C ARG A 331 12.54 -5.00 -4.61
N ASP A 332 12.65 -6.05 -5.40
CA ASP A 332 12.03 -6.11 -6.71
C ASP A 332 11.27 -7.40 -7.00
N VAL A 333 10.09 -7.23 -7.62
CA VAL A 333 9.44 -8.24 -8.46
C VAL A 333 8.59 -7.52 -9.52
N GLY A 334 8.79 -7.83 -10.81
CA GLY A 334 7.99 -7.27 -11.91
C GLY A 334 7.96 -5.73 -11.89
N LEU A 335 6.76 -5.13 -11.94
CA LEU A 335 6.56 -3.68 -11.83
C LEU A 335 6.15 -3.26 -10.40
N PHE A 336 6.70 -3.92 -9.39
CA PHE A 336 6.52 -3.60 -7.98
C PHE A 336 7.89 -3.55 -7.30
N ILE A 337 8.48 -2.36 -7.25
CA ILE A 337 9.88 -2.17 -6.88
C ILE A 337 10.00 -1.13 -5.76
N GLY A 338 10.80 -1.45 -4.74
CA GLY A 338 11.25 -0.56 -3.69
C GLY A 338 12.75 -0.28 -3.80
N ILE A 339 13.16 0.99 -3.77
CA ILE A 339 14.58 1.39 -3.73
C ILE A 339 14.85 1.90 -2.32
N ASP A 340 15.56 1.12 -1.51
CA ASP A 340 15.83 1.42 -0.11
C ASP A 340 17.05 2.34 0.01
N LEU A 341 16.80 3.60 0.40
CA LEU A 341 17.87 4.59 0.55
C LEU A 341 18.45 4.57 1.97
N VAL A 342 19.78 4.49 2.08
CA VAL A 342 20.51 4.44 3.35
C VAL A 342 21.63 5.48 3.40
N LYS A 343 21.93 5.95 4.60
CA LYS A 343 23.06 6.86 4.86
C LYS A 343 24.38 6.12 5.00
N ASP A 344 24.32 4.86 5.39
CA ASP A 344 25.45 3.99 5.58
C ASP A 344 25.04 2.52 5.37
N HIS A 345 25.94 1.73 4.78
CA HIS A 345 25.66 0.33 4.43
C HIS A 345 25.81 -0.65 5.60
N GLN A 346 26.57 -0.28 6.63
CA GLN A 346 26.87 -1.18 7.75
C GLN A 346 25.70 -1.27 8.74
N GLN A 347 25.18 -0.13 9.16
CA GLN A 347 24.00 -0.01 10.03
C GLN A 347 22.71 0.05 9.24
N ARG A 348 22.78 0.28 7.91
CA ARG A 348 21.61 0.40 7.01
C ARG A 348 20.67 1.53 7.47
N THR A 349 21.25 2.62 8.00
CA THR A 349 20.52 3.76 8.58
C THR A 349 19.63 4.41 7.52
N PRO A 350 18.32 4.55 7.75
CA PRO A 350 17.39 5.12 6.77
C PRO A 350 17.77 6.55 6.32
N ALA A 351 17.83 6.76 5.00
CA ALA A 351 18.03 8.07 4.39
C ALA A 351 16.68 8.78 4.13
N THR A 352 15.91 9.02 5.20
CA THR A 352 14.53 9.54 5.10
C THR A 352 14.46 10.93 4.46
N ALA A 353 15.33 11.86 4.87
CA ALA A 353 15.30 13.23 4.37
C ALA A 353 15.72 13.28 2.88
N GLU A 354 16.71 12.47 2.54
CA GLU A 354 17.24 12.26 1.20
C GLU A 354 16.15 11.67 0.29
N ALA A 355 15.41 10.67 0.76
CA ALA A 355 14.27 10.10 0.02
C ALA A 355 13.18 11.13 -0.27
N GLN A 356 12.80 11.97 0.71
CA GLN A 356 11.83 13.05 0.46
C GLN A 356 12.36 14.08 -0.53
N HIS A 357 13.64 14.41 -0.46
CA HIS A 357 14.28 15.30 -1.43
C HIS A 357 14.24 14.71 -2.84
N VAL A 358 14.57 13.41 -2.99
CA VAL A 358 14.50 12.71 -4.26
C VAL A 358 13.06 12.72 -4.81
N VAL A 359 12.06 12.40 -4.00
CA VAL A 359 10.63 12.47 -4.39
C VAL A 359 10.28 13.86 -4.95
N TYR A 360 10.70 14.93 -4.27
CA TYR A 360 10.45 16.30 -4.70
C TYR A 360 11.17 16.66 -6.01
N LYS A 361 12.44 16.28 -6.16
CA LYS A 361 13.23 16.56 -7.37
C LYS A 361 12.77 15.74 -8.58
N MET A 362 12.34 14.51 -8.37
CA MET A 362 11.74 13.69 -9.42
C MET A 362 10.43 14.32 -9.93
N LYS A 363 9.62 14.90 -9.03
CA LYS A 363 8.43 15.66 -9.39
C LYS A 363 8.76 16.89 -10.26
N GLU A 364 9.80 17.66 -9.93
CA GLU A 364 10.29 18.77 -10.78
C GLU A 364 10.68 18.28 -12.18
N ARG A 365 11.24 17.07 -12.27
CA ARG A 365 11.62 16.35 -13.49
C ARG A 365 10.45 15.59 -14.15
N ARG A 366 9.21 15.81 -13.69
CA ARG A 366 7.97 15.24 -14.25
C ARG A 366 7.78 13.73 -14.04
N VAL A 367 8.50 13.15 -13.11
CA VAL A 367 8.32 11.77 -12.67
C VAL A 367 7.64 11.76 -11.30
N LEU A 368 6.50 11.08 -11.20
CA LEU A 368 5.79 10.93 -9.93
C LEU A 368 6.16 9.60 -9.29
N LEU A 369 6.72 9.69 -8.09
CA LEU A 369 6.97 8.56 -7.21
C LEU A 369 6.69 8.98 -5.76
N SER A 370 6.70 8.02 -4.86
CA SER A 370 6.44 8.24 -3.44
C SER A 370 7.49 7.52 -2.61
N ALA A 371 7.62 7.87 -1.34
CA ALA A 371 8.44 7.13 -0.38
C ALA A 371 7.55 6.42 0.64
N ASP A 372 7.88 5.17 0.96
CA ASP A 372 7.15 4.29 1.85
C ASP A 372 8.12 3.57 2.82
N GLY A 373 7.63 2.53 3.49
CA GLY A 373 8.34 1.80 4.53
C GLY A 373 8.21 2.49 5.90
N PRO A 374 8.59 1.80 6.99
CA PRO A 374 8.43 2.32 8.35
C PRO A 374 9.15 3.64 8.58
N HIS A 375 10.25 3.88 7.86
CA HIS A 375 11.07 5.09 7.99
C HIS A 375 10.91 6.07 6.82
N ARG A 376 9.97 5.82 5.89
CA ARG A 376 9.72 6.67 4.70
C ARG A 376 10.97 6.95 3.85
N ASN A 377 11.87 5.97 3.75
CA ASN A 377 13.13 6.06 3.02
C ASN A 377 13.18 5.14 1.78
N ILE A 378 12.13 4.35 1.53
CA ILE A 378 12.07 3.43 0.40
C ILE A 378 11.29 4.11 -0.73
N LEU A 379 11.95 4.46 -1.83
CA LEU A 379 11.26 4.99 -3.01
C LEU A 379 10.44 3.87 -3.64
N LYS A 380 9.15 4.13 -3.86
CA LYS A 380 8.18 3.15 -4.31
C LYS A 380 7.84 3.37 -5.78
N LEU A 381 8.11 2.36 -6.59
CA LEU A 381 7.84 2.31 -8.01
C LEU A 381 6.79 1.24 -8.31
N LYS A 382 5.61 1.69 -8.71
CA LYS A 382 4.47 0.83 -9.12
C LYS A 382 3.72 1.46 -10.30
N PRO A 383 4.40 1.67 -11.45
CA PRO A 383 3.81 2.40 -12.57
C PRO A 383 2.60 1.64 -13.17
N PRO A 384 1.79 2.27 -14.03
CA PRO A 384 0.78 1.57 -14.82
C PRO A 384 1.35 0.33 -15.52
N MET A 385 0.56 -0.73 -15.71
CA MET A 385 1.08 -1.98 -16.30
C MET A 385 1.49 -1.83 -17.78
N CYS A 386 1.00 -0.80 -18.45
CA CYS A 386 1.38 -0.40 -19.81
C CYS A 386 2.69 0.42 -19.88
N PHE A 387 3.45 0.51 -18.77
CA PHE A 387 4.69 1.26 -18.70
C PHE A 387 5.71 0.74 -19.74
N PRO A 388 6.17 1.58 -20.69
CA PRO A 388 7.08 1.15 -21.73
C PRO A 388 8.56 1.25 -21.28
N LYS A 389 9.47 0.59 -22.01
CA LYS A 389 10.89 0.57 -21.69
C LYS A 389 11.53 1.97 -21.76
N GLU A 390 11.06 2.81 -22.66
CA GLU A 390 11.55 4.18 -22.85
C GLU A 390 11.26 5.03 -21.60
N ASP A 391 10.08 4.89 -21.02
CA ASP A 391 9.71 5.58 -19.77
C ASP A 391 10.50 5.03 -18.57
N ALA A 392 10.82 3.73 -18.56
CA ALA A 392 11.71 3.13 -17.55
C ALA A 392 13.12 3.74 -17.64
N HIS A 393 13.66 3.84 -18.85
CA HIS A 393 14.97 4.46 -19.07
C HIS A 393 14.99 5.93 -18.68
N PHE A 394 14.00 6.70 -19.12
CA PHE A 394 13.84 8.11 -18.74
C PHE A 394 13.77 8.29 -17.23
N MET A 395 12.94 7.50 -16.54
CA MET A 395 12.82 7.58 -15.09
C MET A 395 14.14 7.30 -14.38
N VAL A 396 14.88 6.26 -14.78
CA VAL A 396 16.18 5.93 -14.16
C VAL A 396 17.22 7.00 -14.46
N GLN A 397 17.23 7.57 -15.66
CA GLN A 397 18.14 8.66 -16.02
C GLN A 397 17.89 9.92 -15.16
N GLU A 398 16.63 10.28 -14.94
CA GLU A 398 16.28 11.40 -14.06
C GLU A 398 16.66 11.10 -12.60
N LEU A 399 16.45 9.86 -12.14
CA LEU A 399 16.84 9.41 -10.80
C LEU A 399 18.36 9.50 -10.58
N ASP A 400 19.14 9.01 -11.54
CA ASP A 400 20.61 9.13 -11.54
C ASP A 400 21.04 10.60 -11.37
N GLY A 401 20.50 11.50 -12.20
CA GLY A 401 20.83 12.92 -12.12
C GLY A 401 20.50 13.56 -10.77
N VAL A 402 19.41 13.15 -10.13
CA VAL A 402 19.05 13.60 -8.78
C VAL A 402 19.99 13.04 -7.72
N LEU A 403 20.29 11.74 -7.76
CA LEU A 403 21.19 11.09 -6.79
C LEU A 403 22.61 11.64 -6.90
N THR A 404 23.13 11.79 -8.12
CA THR A 404 24.44 12.42 -8.38
C THR A 404 24.53 13.80 -7.75
N THR A 405 23.52 14.66 -7.98
CA THR A 405 23.51 16.02 -7.42
C THR A 405 23.47 16.01 -5.89
N LEU A 406 22.77 15.04 -5.29
CA LEU A 406 22.64 14.95 -3.84
C LEU A 406 23.94 14.45 -3.18
N GLU A 407 24.65 13.51 -3.81
CA GLU A 407 25.92 12.97 -3.32
C GLU A 407 27.09 13.95 -3.53
N GLU A 408 27.05 14.77 -4.58
CA GLU A 408 28.05 15.82 -4.84
C GLU A 408 27.84 17.11 -4.03
N ALA A 409 26.65 17.30 -3.46
CA ALA A 409 26.35 18.46 -2.65
C ALA A 409 27.32 18.51 -1.44
N PRO A 410 28.10 19.59 -1.25
CA PRO A 410 29.00 19.69 -0.11
C PRO A 410 28.17 19.60 1.18
N GLY A 411 28.48 18.62 2.02
CA GLY A 411 27.84 18.43 3.32
C GLY A 411 27.84 19.71 4.15
N PRO A 412 26.94 19.85 5.15
CA PRO A 412 26.87 21.06 5.96
C PRO A 412 28.26 21.38 6.50
N ARG A 413 28.79 22.56 6.13
CA ARG A 413 30.02 23.08 6.71
C ARG A 413 29.77 23.21 8.20
N THR A 414 30.35 22.31 8.99
CA THR A 414 30.59 22.57 10.40
C THR A 414 31.58 23.73 10.44
N GLU A 415 31.05 24.96 10.43
CA GLU A 415 31.82 26.10 10.90
C GLU A 415 32.17 25.80 12.36
N LYS A 416 33.39 25.32 12.57
CA LYS A 416 34.03 25.42 13.87
C LYS A 416 34.08 26.90 14.20
N LEU A 417 33.12 27.36 15.01
CA LEU A 417 33.21 28.63 15.70
C LEU A 417 34.44 28.55 16.62
N ASN A 418 35.59 28.95 16.08
CA ASN A 418 36.74 29.35 16.86
C ASN A 418 36.32 30.61 17.62
N GLY A 419 35.92 30.44 18.88
CA GLY A 419 35.61 31.57 19.75
C GLY A 419 36.86 32.40 20.03
N PRO A 420 36.78 33.74 19.98
CA PRO A 420 37.70 34.57 20.74
C PRO A 420 37.18 34.75 22.17
N SER A 421 38.12 34.72 23.11
CA SER A 421 37.93 34.94 24.54
C SER A 421 37.42 36.35 24.88
N SER A 422 36.53 36.36 25.88
CA SER A 422 36.27 37.41 26.89
C SER A 422 35.84 38.82 26.47
N ASP A 423 34.82 39.27 27.20
CA ASP A 423 34.47 40.65 27.57
C ASP A 423 33.62 41.47 26.59
N ARG A 424 32.30 41.48 26.81
CA ARG A 424 31.55 42.61 27.41
C ARG A 424 30.03 42.42 27.30
N THR A 425 29.37 42.77 28.39
CA THR A 425 27.92 42.94 28.58
C THR A 425 27.26 43.80 27.50
N ARG A 426 26.13 43.32 26.95
CA ARG A 426 24.95 44.14 26.64
C ARG A 426 23.72 43.28 26.32
N GLN A 427 22.64 43.59 27.04
CA GLN A 427 21.28 43.12 26.79
C GLN A 427 20.80 43.58 25.41
N THR A 428 20.11 42.69 24.70
CA THR A 428 18.90 43.05 23.93
C THR A 428 17.99 41.83 23.77
N THR A 429 16.71 42.11 23.98
CA THR A 429 15.51 41.27 23.99
C THR A 429 15.17 40.67 22.62
N GLY A 430 14.62 39.45 22.61
CA GLY A 430 13.94 38.85 21.46
C GLY A 430 13.14 37.62 21.89
N GLU A 431 11.82 37.77 21.96
CA GLU A 431 10.83 36.85 22.52
C GLU A 431 10.72 35.52 21.75
N ILE A 432 10.59 34.43 22.50
CA ILE A 432 10.22 33.09 22.02
C ILE A 432 8.73 32.90 22.36
N PHE A 433 7.87 32.77 21.36
CA PHE A 433 6.48 32.36 21.58
C PHE A 433 6.37 30.83 21.57
N ILE A 434 6.23 30.27 22.77
CA ILE A 434 5.66 28.94 23.03
C ILE A 434 4.20 29.17 23.39
N VAL A 435 3.25 28.52 22.72
CA VAL A 435 1.86 28.46 23.18
C VAL A 435 1.46 26.99 23.37
N HIS A 436 1.24 26.62 24.62
CA HIS A 436 0.54 25.41 25.03
C HIS A 436 -0.92 25.75 25.39
N GLY A 437 -1.84 24.90 24.93
CA GLY A 437 -2.99 24.37 25.68
C GLY A 437 -4.15 25.32 26.03
N TRP A 438 -5.36 24.95 25.60
CA TRP A 438 -6.60 25.32 26.29
C TRP A 438 -7.52 24.10 26.47
N ALA A 439 -8.09 24.02 27.66
CA ALA A 439 -8.98 23.00 28.17
C ALA A 439 -10.47 23.36 27.94
N GLU A 440 -11.33 22.34 27.97
CA GLU A 440 -12.79 22.43 27.91
C GLU A 440 -13.44 23.00 29.18
N PRO A 441 -14.71 23.44 29.08
CA PRO A 441 -15.69 22.96 30.05
C PRO A 441 -17.02 22.48 29.43
N ASN A 442 -17.61 21.50 30.14
CA ASN A 442 -18.86 20.78 29.92
C ASN A 442 -20.11 21.63 29.55
N GLY A 443 -21.02 21.00 28.78
CA GLY A 443 -22.44 21.37 28.72
C GLY A 443 -23.21 20.52 27.69
N ASN A 444 -24.05 19.60 28.16
CA ASN A 444 -25.00 18.86 27.33
C ASN A 444 -26.22 19.74 27.03
N PRO A 445 -26.78 19.73 25.80
CA PRO A 445 -28.16 19.26 25.69
C PRO A 445 -28.44 18.43 24.44
N THR A 446 -29.36 17.48 24.61
CA THR A 446 -30.12 16.77 23.58
C THR A 446 -30.72 17.71 22.53
N GLN A 447 -30.45 17.48 21.24
CA GLN A 447 -31.32 17.93 20.15
C GLN A 447 -31.32 16.94 18.98
N THR A 448 -32.55 16.62 18.58
CA THR A 448 -33.00 15.78 17.48
C THR A 448 -32.51 16.32 16.13
N ASN A 449 -31.72 15.55 15.39
CA ASN A 449 -31.33 15.91 14.03
C ASN A 449 -32.42 15.50 13.03
N LEU A 450 -33.24 16.46 12.64
CA LEU A 450 -34.09 16.42 11.44
C LEU A 450 -33.23 16.87 10.25
N LEU A 451 -32.86 15.96 9.34
CA LEU A 451 -32.12 16.31 8.13
C LEU A 451 -33.10 16.68 7.01
N ILE A 452 -33.19 17.97 6.69
CA ILE A 452 -33.91 18.48 5.51
C ILE A 452 -32.99 18.38 4.30
N LEU A 453 -33.45 17.65 3.28
CA LEU A 453 -32.85 17.57 1.96
C LEU A 453 -33.04 18.90 1.22
N CYS A 454 -31.97 19.48 0.70
CA CYS A 454 -32.02 20.49 -0.35
C CYS A 454 -31.21 20.00 -1.56
N HIS A 455 -31.93 19.62 -2.60
CA HIS A 455 -31.45 19.70 -3.98
C HIS A 455 -31.18 21.17 -4.34
N PRO A 456 -30.22 21.41 -5.23
CA PRO A 456 -30.51 22.35 -6.30
C PRO A 456 -30.07 21.83 -7.67
N ASN A 457 -31.08 21.82 -8.56
CA ASN A 457 -31.09 21.92 -10.03
C ASN A 457 -29.82 21.65 -10.82
#